data_AF-A0A936FXF7-F1
#
_entry.id   AF-A0A936FXF7-F1
#
_cell.length_a   1.000
_cell.length_b   1.000
_cell.length_c   1.000
_cell.angle_alpha   90.00
_cell.angle_beta   90.00
_cell.angle_gamma   90.00
#
_symmetry.space_group_name_H-M   'P 1'
#
loop_
_entity.id
_entity.type
_entity.pdbx_description
1 polymer ?
#
loop_
_entity_poly.entity_id
_entity_poly.type
_entity_poly.pdbx_seq_one_letter_code
_entity_poly.pdbx_strand_id
1 'polypeptide(L)' 'MTAPPPADDHLDAHLDAHFVAARGPFTLEVALRAKRGQVVALLGPNGSGKTTALHALAGLIPLQDGWIRV' A
#
# COMPACT_ATOMS: atom_id res chain seq x y z
N MET A 1 14.05 -13.35 -2.56
CA MET A 1 14.32 -13.22 -1.11
C MET A 1 14.85 -11.81 -0.89
N THR A 2 13.95 -10.82 -0.82
CA THR A 2 14.35 -9.42 -0.64
C THR A 2 14.52 -9.18 0.85
N ALA A 3 15.71 -8.71 1.25
CA ALA A 3 16.03 -8.41 2.64
C ALA A 3 15.03 -7.39 3.21
N PRO A 4 14.59 -7.54 4.48
CA PRO A 4 13.80 -6.50 5.13
C PRO A 4 14.60 -5.19 5.14
N PRO A 5 13.97 -4.04 4.83
CA PRO A 5 14.65 -2.74 4.82
C PRO A 5 15.24 -2.42 6.21
N PRO A 6 16.34 -1.65 6.27
CA PRO A 6 17.08 -1.37 7.50
C PRO A 6 16.17 -0.83 8.61
N ALA A 7 16.35 -1.38 9.81
CA ALA A 7 15.45 -1.30 10.97
C ALA A 7 15.16 0.12 11.50
N ASP A 8 15.81 1.16 10.99
CA ASP A 8 15.89 2.45 11.66
C ASP A 8 14.85 3.52 11.20
N ASP A 9 14.15 3.33 10.07
CA ASP A 9 13.13 4.29 9.57
C ASP A 9 11.67 3.92 9.97
N HIS A 10 11.50 2.80 10.68
CA HIS A 10 10.17 2.30 11.08
C HIS A 10 9.56 3.07 12.25
N LEU A 11 10.37 3.82 13.03
CA LEU A 11 9.92 4.53 14.22
C LEU A 11 9.07 5.78 13.90
N ASP A 12 9.18 6.33 12.69
CA ASP A 12 8.44 7.53 12.25
C ASP A 12 7.28 7.22 11.28
N ALA A 13 7.30 6.06 10.64
CA ALA A 13 6.29 5.67 9.67
C ALA A 13 5.00 5.27 10.40
N HIS A 14 3.96 6.09 10.23
CA HIS A 14 2.61 5.78 10.74
C HIS A 14 1.86 4.83 9.81
N LEU A 15 2.35 4.62 8.59
CA LEU A 15 1.77 3.67 7.65
C LEU A 15 2.91 2.99 6.91
N ASP A 16 3.03 1.67 7.06
CA ASP A 16 3.93 0.81 6.29
C ASP A 16 3.11 -0.33 5.67
N ALA A 17 3.02 -0.34 4.34
CA ALA A 17 2.20 -1.30 3.62
C ALA A 17 2.95 -1.86 2.42
N HIS A 18 2.88 -3.18 2.26
CA HIS A 18 3.23 -3.88 1.03
C HIS A 18 2.16 -4.92 0.80
N PHE A 19 1.35 -4.75 -0.23
CA PHE A 19 0.21 -5.62 -0.46
C PHE A 19 -0.10 -5.83 -1.94
N VAL A 20 -0.79 -6.94 -2.20
CA VAL A 20 -1.37 -7.26 -3.50
C VAL A 20 -2.90 -7.24 -3.37
N ALA A 21 -3.57 -6.52 -4.27
CA ALA A 21 -5.03 -6.46 -4.35
C ALA A 21 -5.50 -6.86 -5.75
N ALA A 22 -6.65 -7.55 -5.82
CA ALA A 22 -7.25 -7.97 -7.08
C ALA A 22 -8.67 -7.42 -7.23
N ARG A 23 -9.04 -7.08 -8.47
CA ARG A 23 -10.39 -6.69 -8.86
C ARG A 23 -10.71 -7.26 -10.24
N GLY A 24 -11.41 -8.39 -10.28
CA GLY A 24 -11.63 -9.13 -11.53
C GLY A 24 -10.29 -9.56 -12.14
N PRO A 25 -10.04 -9.34 -13.44
CA PRO A 25 -8.77 -9.71 -14.07
C PRO A 25 -7.60 -8.76 -13.73
N PHE A 26 -7.86 -7.66 -13.01
CA PHE A 26 -6.85 -6.67 -12.68
C PHE A 26 -6.20 -6.98 -11.33
N THR A 27 -4.87 -7.02 -11.30
CA THR A 27 -4.06 -7.17 -10.08
C THR A 27 -3.16 -5.95 -9.91
N LEU A 28 -3.06 -5.47 -8.69
CA LEU A 28 -2.24 -4.33 -8.31
C LEU A 28 -1.38 -4.69 -7.11
N GLU A 29 -0.08 -4.45 -7.23
CA GLU A 29 0.87 -4.50 -6.12
C GLU A 29 1.25 -3.08 -5.71
N VAL A 30 1.25 -2.80 -4.41
CA VAL A 30 1.59 -1.49 -3.86
C VAL A 30 2.54 -1.68 -2.70
N ALA A 31 3.65 -0.94 -2.71
CA ALA A 31 4.53 -0.72 -1.58
C ALA A 31 4.54 0.78 -1.25
N LEU A 32 4.19 1.15 -0.02
CA LEU A 32 4.15 2.54 0.40
C LEU A 32 4.49 2.70 1.87
N ARG A 33 5.11 3.84 2.18
CA ARG A 33 5.42 4.28 3.53
C ARG A 33 5.02 5.74 3.69
N ALA A 34 4.35 6.07 4.78
CA ALA A 34 3.98 7.44 5.09
C ALA A 34 4.19 7.76 6.57
N LYS A 35 4.76 8.93 6.85
CA LYS A 35 4.96 9.47 8.20
C LYS A 35 3.68 10.15 8.70
N ARG A 36 3.53 10.28 10.02
CA ARG A 36 2.41 11.07 10.60
C ARG A 36 2.47 12.50 10.07
N GLY A 37 1.33 13.02 9.58
CA GLY A 37 1.23 14.38 9.03
C GLY A 37 1.72 14.54 7.59
N GLN A 38 2.21 13.47 6.96
CA GLN A 38 2.59 13.50 5.54
C GLN A 38 1.35 13.43 4.64
N VAL A 39 1.29 14.32 3.64
CA VAL A 39 0.29 14.24 2.57
C VAL A 39 0.92 13.50 1.39
N VAL A 40 0.30 12.39 0.98
CA VAL A 40 0.75 11.56 -0.14
C VAL A 40 -0.31 11.58 -1.24
N ALA A 41 0.11 11.84 -2.48
CA ALA A 41 -0.76 11.80 -3.64
C ALA A 41 -0.53 10.51 -4.44
N LEU A 42 -1.61 9.80 -4.77
CA LEU A 42 -1.58 8.64 -5.66
C LEU A 42 -2.03 9.06 -7.07
N LEU A 43 -1.09 9.15 -8.01
CA LEU A 43 -1.35 9.61 -9.38
C LEU A 43 -1.31 8.46 -10.39
N GLY A 44 -2.05 8.62 -11.49
CA GLY A 44 -2.07 7.66 -12.59
C GLY A 44 -3.31 7.82 -13.48
N PRO A 45 -3.35 7.22 -14.68
CA PRO A 45 -4.47 7.30 -15.60
C PRO A 45 -5.73 6.61 -15.06
N ASN A 46 -6.89 6.86 -15.67
CA ASN A 46 -8.12 6.15 -15.33
C ASN A 46 -7.94 4.64 -15.53
N GLY A 47 -8.43 3.85 -14.58
CA GLY A 47 -8.26 2.38 -14.59
C GLY A 47 -6.91 1.87 -14.04
N SER A 48 -5.96 2.73 -13.66
CA SER A 48 -4.66 2.30 -13.12
C SER A 48 -4.69 1.66 -11.72
N GLY A 49 -5.88 1.45 -11.14
CA GLY A 49 -6.01 0.82 -9.82
C GLY A 49 -5.98 1.76 -8.61
N LYS A 50 -5.99 3.09 -8.79
CA LYS A 50 -5.95 4.05 -7.65
C LYS A 50 -7.03 3.81 -6.60
N THR A 51 -8.28 3.72 -7.04
CA THR A 51 -9.42 3.40 -6.14
C THR A 51 -9.26 2.02 -5.50
N THR A 52 -8.71 1.05 -6.22
CA THR A 52 -8.42 -0.29 -5.69
C THR A 52 -7.36 -0.22 -4.58
N ALA A 53 -6.27 0.52 -4.76
CA ALA A 53 -5.25 0.74 -3.73
C ALA A 53 -5.83 1.42 -2.48
N LEU A 54 -6.60 2.49 -2.66
CA LEU A 54 -7.22 3.21 -1.54
C LEU A 54 -8.23 2.33 -0.78
N HIS A 55 -9.04 1.54 -1.48
CA HIS A 55 -9.96 0.60 -0.83
C HIS A 55 -9.23 -0.51 -0.09
N ALA A 56 -8.12 -1.04 -0.64
CA ALA A 56 -7.31 -2.06 0.03
C ALA A 56 -6.68 -1.49 1.32
N LEU A 57 -6.11 -0.28 1.26
CA LEU A 57 -5.55 0.42 2.42
C LEU A 57 -6.60 0.69 3.50
N ALA A 58 -7.83 1.00 3.10
CA ALA A 58 -8.95 1.22 4.02
C ALA A 58 -9.59 -0.07 4.55
N GLY A 59 -9.09 -1.26 4.15
CA GLY A 59 -9.66 -2.55 4.52
C GLY A 59 -11.02 -2.85 3.90
N LEU A 60 -11.41 -2.12 2.84
CA LEU A 60 -12.71 -2.28 2.15
C LEU A 60 -12.69 -3.41 1.12
N ILE A 61 -11.51 -3.88 0.72
CA ILE A 61 -11.34 -5.07 -0.12
C ILE A 61 -10.25 -5.97 0.46
N PRO A 62 -10.36 -7.30 0.32
CA PRO A 62 -9.37 -8.23 0.85
C PRO A 62 -8.05 -8.12 0.09
N LEU A 63 -6.96 -8.24 0.84
CA LEU A 63 -5.62 -8.42 0.27
C LEU A 63 -5.49 -9.85 -0.24
N GLN A 64 -4.85 -10.02 -1.38
CA GLN A 64 -4.45 -11.33 -1.90
C GLN A 64 -3.14 -11.80 -1.27
N ASP A 65 -2.25 -10.86 -0.96
CA ASP A 65 -0.99 -11.11 -0.26
C ASP A 65 -0.50 -9.82 0.43
N GLY A 66 0.44 -9.96 1.36
CA GLY A 66 1.14 -8.85 2.03
C GLY A 66 0.51 -8.37 3.34
N TRP A 67 0.82 -7.12 3.72
CA TRP A 67 0.45 -6.52 5.01
C TRP A 67 0.21 -5.01 4.92
N ILE A 68 -0.57 -4.51 5.88
CA ILE A 68 -0.75 -3.08 6.18
C ILE A 68 -0.53 -2.93 7.68
N ARG A 69 0.33 -1.98 8.08
CA ARG A 69 0.63 -1.65 9.48
C ARG A 69 0.42 -0.16 9.71
N VAL A 70 -0.26 0.17 10.80
CA VAL A 70 -0.66 1.54 11.20
C VAL A 70 -0.35 1.79 12.66
#